data_AF-J9DS97-F1
#
_entry.id   AF-J9DS97-F1
#
_cell.length_a   1.000
_cell.length_b   1.000
_cell.length_c   1.000
_cell.angle_alpha   90.00
_cell.angle_beta   90.00
_cell.angle_gamma   90.00
#
_symmetry.space_group_name_H-M   'P 1'
#
loop_
_entity.id
_entity.type
_entity.pdbx_description
1 polymer ?
#
loop_
_entity_poly.entity_id
_entity_poly.type
_entity_poly.pdbx_seq_one_letter_code
_entity_poly.pdbx_strand_id
1 'polypeptide(L)'
;MTMVDGTETVSSVIDSGRRPQKAWNPPAAETPPQLYLYNSFTRKKELFVPLNPKQVKWYICGPTVYDSSHIGHARAYLSFDILRRVLQDYFGYDIQYIMNITDIDDKIIK
;
A
#
# COMPACT_ATOMS: atom_id res chain seq x y z
N MET A 1 -40.14 -5.39 54.93
CA MET A 1 -41.02 -4.20 54.98
C MET A 1 -40.55 -3.28 53.86
N THR A 2 -41.42 -3.00 52.87
CA THR A 2 -41.39 -1.88 51.89
C THR A 2 -40.03 -1.29 51.45
N MET A 3 -39.55 -1.44 50.21
CA MET A 3 -40.07 -0.88 48.92
C MET A 3 -39.87 0.65 48.76
N VAL A 4 -39.61 1.04 47.49
CA VAL A 4 -39.55 2.40 46.89
C VAL A 4 -38.26 3.21 47.16
N ASP A 5 -37.55 3.77 46.17
CA ASP A 5 -37.25 3.42 44.75
C ASP A 5 -36.04 4.29 44.26
N GLY A 6 -35.54 4.12 43.02
CA GLY A 6 -34.42 4.94 42.51
C GLY A 6 -33.94 4.66 41.07
N THR A 7 -34.83 4.39 40.13
CA THR A 7 -34.50 4.10 38.73
C THR A 7 -34.23 5.36 37.91
N GLU A 8 -33.00 5.55 37.41
CA GLU A 8 -32.75 6.31 36.19
C GLU A 8 -32.01 5.43 35.18
N THR A 9 -32.79 4.69 34.39
CA THR A 9 -32.29 4.05 33.17
C THR A 9 -31.99 5.15 32.15
N VAL A 10 -30.73 5.29 31.74
CA VAL A 10 -30.36 6.12 30.59
C VAL A 10 -30.95 5.50 29.34
N SER A 11 -32.14 5.96 28.97
CA SER A 11 -32.84 5.57 27.74
C SER A 11 -31.99 5.98 26.54
N SER A 12 -31.27 5.03 25.96
CA SER A 12 -30.54 5.24 24.71
C SER A 12 -31.54 5.60 23.62
N VAL A 13 -31.46 6.85 23.14
CA VAL A 13 -32.23 7.31 21.99
C VAL A 13 -31.84 6.44 20.80
N ILE A 14 -32.72 5.51 20.45
CA ILE A 14 -32.58 4.65 19.28
C ILE A 14 -32.67 5.50 18.02
N ASP A 15 -31.52 5.84 17.47
CA ASP A 15 -31.34 6.45 16.15
C ASP A 15 -31.86 5.48 15.08
N SER A 16 -33.16 5.61 14.79
CA SER A 16 -33.92 4.75 13.88
C SER A 16 -33.58 4.95 12.40
N GLY A 17 -32.62 5.83 12.07
CA GLY A 17 -32.19 6.13 10.71
C GLY A 17 -31.01 5.29 10.19
N ARG A 18 -30.22 4.65 11.07
CA ARG A 18 -29.03 3.90 10.62
C ARG A 18 -29.39 2.48 10.21
N ARG A 19 -29.17 2.16 8.92
CA ARG A 19 -29.12 0.76 8.45
C ARG A 19 -28.08 0.01 9.31
N PRO A 20 -28.42 -1.16 9.91
CA PRO A 20 -27.47 -1.92 10.70
C PRO A 20 -26.30 -2.32 9.79
N GLN A 21 -25.09 -1.88 10.13
CA GLN A 21 -23.90 -2.25 9.39
C GLN A 21 -23.72 -3.76 9.49
N LYS A 22 -23.65 -4.44 8.34
CA LYS A 22 -23.45 -5.89 8.29
C LYS A 22 -22.19 -6.24 9.08
N ALA A 23 -22.30 -7.18 10.01
CA ALA A 23 -21.16 -7.67 10.77
C ALA A 23 -20.05 -8.13 9.82
N TRP A 24 -18.83 -7.65 10.04
CA TRP A 24 -17.66 -8.10 9.31
C TRP A 24 -17.41 -9.57 9.64
N ASN A 25 -17.47 -10.43 8.61
CA ASN A 25 -17.09 -11.83 8.73
C ASN A 25 -15.72 -11.98 8.04
N PRO A 26 -14.63 -12.23 8.79
CA PRO A 26 -13.32 -12.40 8.18
C PRO A 26 -13.32 -13.64 7.27
N PRO A 27 -12.68 -13.59 6.09
CA PRO A 27 -12.53 -14.76 5.24
C PRO A 27 -11.69 -15.82 5.94
N ALA A 28 -12.01 -17.10 5.73
CA ALA A 28 -11.16 -18.20 6.17
C ALA A 28 -9.81 -18.12 5.44
N ALA A 29 -8.70 -18.15 6.19
CA ALA A 29 -7.36 -18.02 5.64
C ALA A 29 -6.85 -19.38 5.13
N GLU A 30 -7.28 -19.77 3.92
CA GLU A 30 -6.94 -21.10 3.36
C GLU A 30 -5.50 -21.20 2.81
N THR A 31 -4.85 -20.08 2.46
CA THR A 31 -3.41 -20.00 2.16
C THR A 31 -2.88 -18.58 2.38
N PRO A 32 -1.56 -18.38 2.63
CA PRO A 32 -0.95 -17.06 2.54
C PRO A 32 -1.00 -16.55 1.09
N PRO A 33 -1.23 -15.24 0.87
CA PRO A 33 -1.33 -14.68 -0.47
C PRO A 33 0.00 -14.75 -1.22
N GLN A 34 -0.07 -15.00 -2.52
CA GLN A 34 1.09 -15.01 -3.42
C GLN A 34 1.23 -13.67 -4.13
N LEU A 35 2.45 -13.15 -4.22
CA LEU A 35 2.74 -11.91 -4.94
C LEU A 35 2.88 -12.18 -6.45
N TYR A 36 1.99 -11.58 -7.25
CA TYR A 36 2.10 -11.57 -8.71
C TYR A 36 2.39 -10.15 -9.20
N LEU A 37 3.43 -10.00 -10.03
CA LEU A 37 3.78 -8.72 -10.67
C LEU A 37 3.46 -8.78 -12.17
N TYR A 38 3.12 -7.64 -12.75
CA TYR A 38 2.97 -7.53 -14.21
C TYR A 38 4.36 -7.33 -14.83
N ASN A 39 4.82 -8.32 -15.59
CA ASN A 39 6.08 -8.26 -16.31
C ASN A 39 5.85 -7.66 -17.71
N SER A 40 6.36 -6.45 -17.93
CA SER A 40 6.24 -5.75 -19.23
C SER A 40 6.96 -6.46 -20.38
N PHE A 41 7.97 -7.30 -20.10
CA PHE A 41 8.70 -8.07 -21.12
C PHE A 41 7.84 -9.19 -21.70
N THR A 42 7.15 -9.97 -20.85
CA THR A 42 6.26 -11.06 -21.27
C THR A 42 4.79 -10.65 -21.43
N ARG A 43 4.46 -9.42 -20.99
CA ARG A 43 3.12 -8.81 -20.95
C ARG A 43 2.09 -9.59 -20.12
N LYS A 44 2.55 -10.33 -19.12
CA LYS A 44 1.72 -11.20 -18.26
C LYS A 44 1.88 -10.86 -16.78
N LYS A 45 0.91 -11.29 -15.96
CA LYS A 45 1.10 -11.38 -14.51
C LYS A 45 1.84 -12.67 -14.21
N GLU A 46 2.96 -12.57 -13.52
CA GLU A 46 3.87 -13.68 -13.21
C GLU A 46 4.11 -13.75 -11.70
N LEU A 47 4.30 -14.97 -11.19
CA LEU A 47 4.63 -15.17 -9.78
C LEU A 47 5.99 -14.53 -9.49
N PHE A 48 6.04 -13.65 -8.49
CA PHE A 48 7.28 -13.02 -8.10
C PHE A 48 8.15 -14.00 -7.32
N VAL A 49 9.24 -14.44 -7.95
CA VAL A 49 10.28 -15.27 -7.32
C VAL A 49 11.57 -14.45 -7.29
N PRO A 50 12.05 -14.01 -6.12
CA PRO A 50 13.28 -13.23 -6.03
C PRO A 50 14.51 -14.11 -6.27
N LEU A 51 15.58 -13.54 -6.83
CA LEU A 51 16.84 -14.25 -7.07
C LEU A 51 17.47 -14.77 -5.76
N ASN A 52 17.32 -14.02 -4.67
CA ASN A 52 17.72 -14.40 -3.32
C ASN A 52 16.45 -14.57 -2.45
N PRO A 53 16.23 -15.69 -1.74
CA PRO A 53 14.94 -16.01 -1.09
C PRO A 53 14.37 -15.03 -0.05
N LYS A 54 15.12 -13.98 0.34
CA LYS A 54 14.65 -12.90 1.24
C LYS A 54 15.03 -11.49 0.77
N GLN A 55 15.89 -11.35 -0.24
CA GLN A 55 16.43 -10.06 -0.66
C GLN A 55 15.99 -9.72 -2.09
N VAL A 56 15.38 -8.56 -2.24
CA VAL A 56 14.97 -7.98 -3.52
C VAL A 56 15.88 -6.80 -3.83
N LYS A 57 16.59 -6.87 -4.97
CA LYS A 57 17.31 -5.72 -5.52
C LYS A 57 16.41 -5.04 -6.53
N TRP A 58 16.08 -3.77 -6.29
CA TRP A 58 15.11 -3.05 -7.10
C TRP A 58 15.68 -1.70 -7.54
N TYR A 59 15.87 -1.55 -8.85
CA TYR A 59 16.21 -0.29 -9.50
C TYR A 59 14.97 0.39 -10.09
N ILE A 60 14.88 1.71 -9.97
CA ILE A 60 13.97 2.54 -10.76
C ILE A 60 14.70 3.75 -11.36
N CYS A 61 14.22 4.23 -12.51
CA CYS A 61 14.70 5.48 -13.08
C CYS A 61 14.22 6.67 -12.25
N GLY A 62 15.14 7.53 -11.82
CA GLY A 62 14.84 8.80 -11.17
C GLY A 62 14.74 9.98 -12.15
N PRO A 63 14.81 11.21 -11.65
CA PRO A 63 14.56 12.41 -12.44
C PRO A 63 15.79 12.85 -13.23
N THR A 64 15.56 13.46 -14.40
CA THR A 64 16.51 14.40 -15.01
C THR A 64 16.27 15.77 -14.39
N VAL A 65 17.29 16.35 -13.74
CA VAL A 65 17.13 17.55 -12.88
C VAL A 65 17.22 18.87 -13.66
N TYR A 66 16.51 18.97 -14.78
CA TYR A 66 16.44 20.18 -15.61
C TYR A 66 15.40 21.21 -15.14
N ASP A 67 14.38 20.79 -14.38
CA ASP A 67 13.31 21.64 -13.87
C ASP A 67 12.71 21.07 -12.57
N SER A 68 11.87 21.86 -11.91
CA SER A 68 11.13 21.53 -10.70
C SER A 68 10.23 20.29 -10.85
N SER A 69 10.08 19.53 -9.77
CA SER A 69 9.28 18.31 -9.80
C SER A 69 7.78 18.56 -9.90
N HIS A 70 7.21 18.27 -11.07
CA HIS A 70 5.77 18.28 -11.31
C HIS A 70 5.02 17.02 -10.81
N ILE A 71 3.69 17.07 -10.81
CA ILE A 71 2.79 15.98 -10.33
C ILE A 71 3.03 14.61 -11.00
N GLY A 72 3.55 14.58 -12.24
CA GLY A 72 3.93 13.33 -12.92
C GLY A 72 5.01 12.55 -12.17
N HIS A 73 6.04 13.24 -11.65
CA HIS A 73 7.10 12.66 -10.83
C HIS A 73 6.54 12.17 -9.49
N ALA A 74 5.73 13.01 -8.82
CA ALA A 74 5.10 12.66 -7.55
C ALA A 74 4.25 11.38 -7.66
N ARG A 75 3.43 11.25 -8.72
CA ARG A 75 2.63 10.05 -8.98
C ARG A 75 3.50 8.80 -9.14
N ALA A 76 4.59 8.89 -9.92
CA ALA A 76 5.46 7.75 -10.16
C ALA A 76 6.15 7.28 -8.87
N TYR A 77 6.82 8.19 -8.16
CA TYR A 77 7.58 7.86 -6.96
C TYR A 77 6.69 7.43 -5.79
N LEU A 78 5.51 8.03 -5.62
CA LEU A 78 4.54 7.59 -4.62
C LEU A 78 4.02 6.17 -4.93
N SER A 79 3.77 5.85 -6.21
CA SER A 79 3.33 4.51 -6.62
C SER A 79 4.39 3.45 -6.28
N PHE A 80 5.67 3.75 -6.53
CA PHE A 80 6.76 2.85 -6.16
C PHE A 80 7.01 2.79 -4.64
N ASP A 81 6.82 3.89 -3.89
CA ASP A 81 6.92 3.87 -2.42
C ASP A 81 5.84 2.99 -1.77
N ILE A 82 4.59 3.09 -2.24
CA ILE A 82 3.48 2.23 -1.77
C ILE A 82 3.79 0.76 -2.06
N LEU A 83 4.25 0.43 -3.27
CA LEU A 83 4.63 -0.94 -3.63
C LEU A 83 5.80 -1.44 -2.76
N ARG A 84 6.84 -0.63 -2.57
CA ARG A 84 7.98 -0.94 -1.70
C ARG A 84 7.52 -1.29 -0.27
N ARG A 85 6.66 -0.45 0.33
CA ARG A 85 6.08 -0.72 1.66
C ARG A 85 5.28 -2.03 1.69
N VAL A 86 4.43 -2.29 0.69
CA VAL A 86 3.69 -3.56 0.61
C VAL A 86 4.64 -4.77 0.55
N LEU A 87 5.70 -4.71 -0.26
CA LEU A 87 6.67 -5.81 -0.35
C LEU A 87 7.49 -5.98 0.95
N GLN A 88 7.82 -4.90 1.67
CA GLN A 88 8.54 -4.97 2.95
C GLN A 88 7.63 -5.38 4.11
N ASP A 89 6.57 -4.63 4.36
CA ASP A 89 5.77 -4.70 5.58
C ASP A 89 4.78 -5.88 5.55
N TYR A 90 4.25 -6.24 4.37
CA TYR A 90 3.26 -7.31 4.23
C TYR A 90 3.86 -8.64 3.76
N PHE A 91 4.83 -8.61 2.83
CA PHE A 91 5.49 -9.81 2.32
C PHE A 91 6.85 -10.13 2.99
N GLY A 92 7.39 -9.23 3.82
CA GLY A 92 8.58 -9.49 4.63
C GLY A 92 9.91 -9.48 3.86
N TYR A 93 9.98 -8.85 2.67
CA TYR A 93 11.21 -8.78 1.89
C TYR A 93 12.19 -7.72 2.41
N ASP A 94 13.49 -8.06 2.45
CA ASP A 94 14.58 -7.08 2.51
C ASP A 94 14.74 -6.45 1.12
N ILE A 95 14.52 -5.14 0.99
CA ILE A 95 14.56 -4.45 -0.31
C ILE A 95 15.75 -3.48 -0.36
N GLN A 96 16.73 -3.82 -1.19
CA GLN A 96 17.74 -2.87 -1.66
C GLN A 96 17.14 -2.04 -2.80
N TYR A 97 16.57 -0.89 -2.45
CA TYR A 97 15.91 0.04 -3.37
C TYR A 97 16.89 1.12 -3.84
N ILE A 98 17.07 1.27 -5.16
CA ILE A 98 18.02 2.18 -5.79
C ILE A 98 17.28 3.03 -6.84
N MET A 99 17.51 4.34 -6.80
CA MET A 99 17.07 5.30 -7.80
C MET A 99 18.29 6.12 -8.26
N ASN A 100 18.47 6.30 -9.57
CA ASN A 100 19.49 7.21 -10.08
C ASN A 100 19.03 8.68 -10.03
N ILE A 101 19.95 9.61 -10.22
CA ILE A 101 19.64 10.98 -10.64
C ILE A 101 20.34 11.18 -11.98
N THR A 102 19.69 11.81 -12.95
CA THR A 102 20.32 12.20 -14.22
C THR A 102 20.67 13.68 -14.13
N ASP A 103 21.93 13.96 -13.81
CA ASP A 103 22.53 15.29 -13.63
C ASP A 103 23.20 15.83 -14.89
N ILE A 104 23.39 14.99 -15.92
CA ILE A 104 23.88 15.35 -17.25
C ILE A 104 22.91 14.82 -18.31
N ASP A 105 22.30 15.73 -19.07
CA ASP A 105 21.34 15.48 -20.16
C ASP A 105 21.28 16.72 -21.07
N ASP A 106 20.94 16.55 -22.36
CA ASP A 106 20.79 17.66 -23.32
C ASP A 106 19.80 18.73 -22.84
N LYS A 107 18.82 18.36 -22.01
CA LYS A 107 17.83 19.27 -21.41
C LYS A 107 18.38 20.14 -20.28
N ILE A 108 19.53 19.79 -19.70
CA ILE A 108 20.18 20.55 -18.62
C ILE A 108 21.13 21.62 -19.19
N ILE A 109 21.64 21.41 -20.41
CA ILE A 109 22.66 22.26 -21.06
C ILE A 109 22.02 23.40 -21.90
N LYS A 110 20.71 23.36 -22.14
CA LYS A 110 19.96 24.29 -23.01
C LYS A 110 19.22 25.40 -22.27
#